data_AF-A0A821HZH8-F1
#
_entry.id   AF-A0A821HZH8-F1
#
_cell.length_a   1.000
_cell.length_b   1.000
_cell.length_c   1.000
_cell.angle_alpha   90.00
_cell.angle_beta   90.00
_cell.angle_gamma   90.00
#
_symmetry.space_group_name_H-M   'P 1'
#
loop_
_entity.id
_entity.type
_entity.pdbx_description
1 polymer ?
#
loop_
_entity_poly.entity_id
_entity_poly.type
_entity_poly.pdbx_seq_one_letter_code
_entity_poly.pdbx_strand_id
1 'polypeptide(L)'
;MTLITDKIFLVIDGLPPTSFFAAIEPLKQIDSVFFYSPASGSIDDISEQQHSYLVYLCETEETLIDSIRKSREELDKHIVALRMYNKKDKATRDLSKEAAKITMVTTCRNYYRGNLTELANIDEFDRTYTSTNAIPWYIKDTFINKFINKALRTEDVSVLYRFRFYIMDLSEQLEMKFFELKEKQKDILQLYRHSQLNRNEVENFQRNIGNLISTNEYLSTSSQRSVAYDFAIKSPKRDGFERVLFEYQVDLNIVQTIIIADVREYSKFPEQVEFLVDIGAVFQIDSCQYNVEEDLWHVQVHATDQDADLAAKYMEY
;
A
#
# COMPACT_ATOMS: atom_id res chain seq x y z
N MET A 1 7.97 24.06 -5.92
CA MET A 1 8.57 23.14 -6.90
C MET A 1 7.41 22.50 -7.63
N THR A 2 7.23 22.83 -8.90
CA THR A 2 6.06 22.41 -9.70
C THR A 2 6.11 20.89 -9.88
N LEU A 3 5.04 20.20 -9.47
CA LEU A 3 4.88 18.76 -9.58
C LEU A 3 4.96 18.34 -11.05
N ILE A 4 5.78 17.34 -11.37
CA ILE A 4 5.72 16.66 -12.66
C ILE A 4 4.58 15.65 -12.53
N THR A 5 3.39 16.00 -13.00
CA THR A 5 2.21 15.09 -13.00
C THR A 5 2.17 14.20 -14.24
N ASP A 6 3.03 14.47 -15.21
CA ASP A 6 2.94 13.90 -16.55
C ASP A 6 4.19 13.05 -16.82
N LYS A 7 3.98 11.76 -17.04
CA LYS A 7 5.03 10.86 -17.55
C LYS A 7 5.07 10.93 -19.07
N ILE A 8 6.27 11.13 -19.62
CA ILE A 8 6.49 11.22 -21.06
C ILE A 8 7.01 9.90 -21.59
N PHE A 9 6.33 9.38 -22.61
CA PHE A 9 6.77 8.26 -23.43
C PHE A 9 7.36 8.82 -24.73
N LEU A 10 8.61 8.46 -25.04
CA LEU A 10 9.25 8.82 -26.31
C LEU A 10 9.23 7.63 -27.26
N VAL A 11 8.79 7.85 -28.49
CA VAL A 11 8.87 6.84 -29.57
C VAL A 11 9.81 7.40 -30.63
N ILE A 12 10.86 6.64 -30.92
CA ILE A 12 11.96 7.07 -31.78
C ILE A 12 12.10 6.05 -32.90
N ASP A 13 12.09 6.56 -34.13
CA ASP A 13 12.36 5.77 -35.33
C ASP A 13 13.88 5.71 -35.56
N GLY A 14 14.41 4.50 -35.60
CA GLY A 14 15.84 4.20 -35.70
C GLY A 14 16.61 4.30 -34.37
N LEU A 15 17.90 3.98 -34.45
CA LEU A 15 18.84 4.14 -33.33
C LEU A 15 19.34 5.58 -33.26
N PRO A 16 19.18 6.29 -32.14
CA PRO A 16 19.64 7.66 -32.01
C PRO A 16 21.17 7.73 -31.85
N PRO A 17 21.80 8.89 -32.13
CA PRO A 17 23.21 9.09 -31.82
C PRO A 17 23.43 9.07 -30.29
N THR A 18 24.62 8.69 -29.83
CA THR A 18 24.96 8.62 -28.39
C THR A 18 24.70 9.92 -27.62
N SER A 19 24.80 11.06 -28.30
CA SER A 19 24.48 12.39 -27.73
C SER A 19 23.02 12.54 -27.30
N PHE A 20 22.12 11.71 -27.83
CA PHE A 20 20.71 11.71 -27.47
C PHE A 20 20.51 11.32 -26.01
N PHE A 21 21.13 10.22 -25.55
CA PHE A 21 21.02 9.75 -24.17
C PHE A 21 21.49 10.82 -23.18
N ALA A 22 22.64 11.45 -23.46
CA ALA A 22 23.15 12.55 -22.64
C ALA A 22 22.21 13.78 -22.59
N ALA A 23 21.40 14.00 -23.64
CA ALA A 23 20.45 15.11 -23.68
C ALA A 23 19.16 14.81 -22.90
N ILE A 24 18.74 13.54 -22.84
CA ILE A 24 17.49 13.15 -22.18
C ILE A 24 17.66 12.69 -20.74
N GLU A 25 18.84 12.22 -20.33
CA GLU A 25 19.14 11.80 -18.95
C GLU A 25 18.74 12.83 -17.87
N PRO A 26 18.93 14.16 -18.06
CA PRO A 26 18.51 15.14 -17.07
C PRO A 26 16.97 15.30 -16.94
N LEU A 27 16.20 14.79 -17.89
CA LEU A 27 14.76 15.00 -18.00
C LEU A 27 13.99 13.93 -17.21
N LYS A 28 13.85 14.13 -15.89
CA LYS A 28 13.15 13.21 -14.97
C LYS A 28 11.70 12.87 -15.31
N GLN A 29 11.08 13.63 -16.22
CA GLN A 29 9.72 13.40 -16.71
C GLN A 29 9.63 12.27 -17.76
N ILE A 30 10.76 11.87 -18.36
CA ILE A 30 10.80 10.76 -19.30
C ILE A 30 10.78 9.47 -18.48
N ASP A 31 9.73 8.68 -18.67
CA ASP A 31 9.56 7.40 -17.99
C ASP A 31 10.10 6.24 -18.82
N SER A 32 9.83 6.27 -20.12
CA SER A 32 10.13 5.17 -21.04
C SER A 32 10.44 5.69 -22.45
N VAL A 33 11.37 5.03 -23.12
CA VAL A 33 11.79 5.31 -24.50
C VAL A 33 11.68 4.04 -25.34
N PHE A 34 10.92 4.10 -26.43
CA PHE A 34 10.76 3.03 -27.40
C PHE A 34 11.55 3.33 -28.66
N PHE A 35 12.51 2.47 -28.98
CA PHE A 35 13.24 2.51 -30.23
C PHE A 35 12.64 1.51 -31.20
N TYR A 36 12.11 2.02 -32.30
CA TYR A 36 11.65 1.21 -33.41
C TYR A 36 12.74 1.12 -34.45
N SER A 37 13.33 -0.07 -34.65
CA SER A 37 14.33 -0.27 -35.70
C SER A 37 14.15 -1.62 -36.39
N PRO A 38 13.65 -1.64 -37.64
CA PRO A 38 13.50 -2.89 -38.39
C PRO A 38 14.82 -3.48 -38.91
N ALA A 39 15.96 -2.85 -38.63
CA ALA A 39 17.28 -3.30 -39.06
C ALA A 39 18.10 -3.82 -37.87
N SER A 40 18.63 -5.03 -38.00
CA SER A 40 19.46 -5.75 -37.02
C SER A 40 20.87 -5.15 -36.88
N GLY A 41 20.98 -3.88 -36.49
CA GLY A 41 22.25 -3.25 -36.14
C GLY A 41 22.48 -3.30 -34.64
N SER A 42 23.49 -4.06 -34.20
CA SER A 42 23.99 -4.21 -32.80
C SER A 42 23.31 -3.30 -31.76
N ILE A 43 22.14 -3.74 -31.28
CA ILE A 43 21.30 -3.01 -30.34
C ILE A 43 21.74 -3.26 -28.88
N ASP A 44 22.54 -4.30 -28.66
CA ASP A 44 22.88 -4.84 -27.36
C ASP A 44 23.53 -3.81 -26.41
N ASP A 45 24.38 -2.91 -26.93
CA ASP A 45 25.12 -1.91 -26.15
C ASP A 45 24.25 -0.85 -25.44
N ILE A 46 23.01 -0.60 -25.93
CA ILE A 46 22.13 0.45 -25.38
C ILE A 46 21.34 -0.08 -24.17
N SER A 47 20.95 -1.36 -24.20
CA SER A 47 20.18 -1.99 -23.12
C SER A 47 21.00 -2.27 -21.85
N GLU A 48 22.33 -2.35 -21.98
CA GLU A 48 23.24 -2.62 -20.86
C GLU A 48 23.59 -1.36 -20.05
N GLN A 49 23.28 -0.17 -20.55
CA GLN A 49 23.49 1.08 -19.82
C GLN A 49 22.37 1.33 -18.82
N GLN A 50 22.76 1.64 -17.58
CA GLN A 50 21.82 1.97 -16.52
C GLN A 50 21.29 3.40 -16.71
N HIS A 51 20.08 3.53 -17.24
CA HIS A 51 19.37 4.80 -17.40
C HIS A 51 18.37 5.04 -16.28
N SER A 52 17.99 6.31 -16.07
CA SER A 52 16.89 6.66 -15.15
C SER A 52 15.48 6.37 -15.72
N TYR A 53 15.39 5.87 -16.96
CA TYR A 53 14.15 5.57 -17.68
C TYR A 53 14.22 4.18 -18.34
N LEU A 54 13.07 3.58 -18.64
CA LEU A 54 13.01 2.26 -19.28
C LEU A 54 13.30 2.38 -20.78
N VAL A 55 14.08 1.44 -21.31
CA VAL A 55 14.41 1.37 -22.73
C VAL A 55 13.77 0.12 -23.34
N TYR A 56 12.98 0.33 -24.40
CA TYR A 56 12.34 -0.72 -25.17
C TYR A 56 12.88 -0.73 -26.59
N LEU A 57 13.21 -1.92 -27.07
CA LEU A 57 13.77 -2.15 -28.40
C LEU A 57 12.75 -2.96 -29.19
N CYS A 58 12.27 -2.40 -30.28
CA CYS A 58 11.15 -2.94 -31.05
C CYS A 58 11.57 -3.11 -32.52
N GLU A 59 11.69 -4.36 -32.95
CA GLU A 59 12.14 -4.70 -34.31
C GLU A 59 10.98 -4.68 -35.32
N THR A 60 9.75 -4.80 -34.83
CA THR A 60 8.53 -4.81 -35.66
C THR A 60 7.50 -3.83 -35.12
N GLU A 61 6.63 -3.35 -36.00
CA GLU A 61 5.50 -2.49 -35.61
C GLU A 61 4.61 -3.17 -34.57
N GLU A 62 4.43 -4.49 -34.68
CA GLU A 62 3.69 -5.29 -33.70
C GLU A 62 4.34 -5.25 -32.31
N THR A 63 5.66 -5.51 -32.23
CA THR A 63 6.39 -5.43 -30.95
C THR A 63 6.41 -4.02 -30.35
N LEU A 64 6.43 -2.99 -31.19
CA LEU A 64 6.33 -1.60 -30.76
C LEU A 64 4.97 -1.32 -30.14
N ILE A 65 3.89 -1.65 -30.87
CA ILE A 65 2.52 -1.45 -30.40
C ILE A 65 2.28 -2.19 -29.09
N ASP A 66 2.72 -3.44 -28.98
CA ASP A 66 2.51 -4.24 -27.77
C ASP A 66 3.33 -3.74 -26.59
N SER A 67 4.57 -3.27 -26.81
CA SER A 67 5.40 -2.66 -25.77
C SER A 67 4.80 -1.35 -25.25
N ILE A 68 4.27 -0.51 -26.14
CA ILE A 68 3.57 0.72 -25.77
C ILE A 68 2.29 0.40 -25.00
N ARG A 69 1.48 -0.56 -25.46
CA ARG A 69 0.27 -1.00 -24.76
C ARG A 69 0.59 -1.49 -23.35
N LYS A 70 1.58 -2.37 -23.21
CA LYS A 70 2.02 -2.90 -21.92
C LYS A 70 2.48 -1.80 -20.98
N SER A 71 3.28 -0.85 -21.47
CA SER A 71 3.77 0.27 -20.65
C SER A 71 2.63 1.19 -20.19
N ARG A 72 1.65 1.44 -21.07
CA ARG A 72 0.42 2.16 -20.69
C ARG A 72 -0.39 1.40 -19.65
N GLU A 73 -0.56 0.09 -19.82
CA GLU A 73 -1.26 -0.76 -18.85
C GLU A 73 -0.56 -0.76 -17.49
N GLU A 74 0.77 -0.82 -17.44
CA GLU A 74 1.51 -0.70 -16.18
C GLU A 74 1.34 0.69 -15.55
N LEU A 75 1.38 1.77 -16.34
CA LEU A 75 1.13 3.11 -15.84
C LEU A 75 -0.29 3.24 -15.26
N ASP A 76 -1.30 2.72 -15.96
CA ASP A 76 -2.68 2.71 -15.47
C ASP A 76 -2.79 1.97 -14.13
N LYS A 77 -2.07 0.86 -13.95
CA LYS A 77 -2.02 0.15 -12.65
C LYS A 77 -1.41 1.01 -11.55
N HIS A 78 -0.30 1.70 -11.82
CA HIS A 78 0.33 2.61 -10.86
C HIS A 78 -0.59 3.76 -10.49
N ILE A 79 -1.24 4.39 -11.46
CA ILE A 79 -2.22 5.45 -11.22
C ILE A 79 -3.37 4.95 -10.34
N VAL A 80 -3.91 3.76 -10.64
CA VAL A 80 -4.99 3.17 -9.84
C VAL A 80 -4.51 2.84 -8.43
N ALA A 81 -3.30 2.30 -8.26
CA ALA A 81 -2.72 2.05 -6.94
C ALA A 81 -2.53 3.37 -6.16
N LEU A 82 -1.97 4.40 -6.78
CA LEU A 82 -1.82 5.73 -6.20
C LEU A 82 -3.17 6.34 -5.79
N ARG A 83 -4.23 6.15 -6.59
CA ARG A 83 -5.60 6.57 -6.24
C ARG A 83 -6.18 5.84 -5.03
N MET A 84 -5.69 4.64 -4.69
CA MET A 84 -6.11 3.98 -3.44
C MET A 84 -5.62 4.75 -2.21
N TYR A 85 -4.44 5.36 -2.31
CA TYR A 85 -3.85 6.20 -1.28
C TYR A 85 -4.37 7.64 -1.31
N ASN A 86 -4.62 8.20 -2.50
CA ASN A 86 -5.13 9.56 -2.64
C ASN A 86 -6.67 9.62 -2.50
N LYS A 87 -7.12 9.95 -1.28
CA LYS A 87 -8.53 9.94 -0.87
C LYS A 87 -9.42 10.91 -1.64
N LYS A 88 -8.87 11.98 -2.24
CA LYS A 88 -9.65 12.99 -2.98
C LYS A 88 -10.03 12.57 -4.42
N ASP A 89 -9.33 11.58 -4.99
CA ASP A 89 -9.47 11.16 -6.41
C ASP A 89 -10.18 9.80 -6.59
N LYS A 90 -10.83 9.24 -5.54
CA LYS A 90 -11.52 7.94 -5.58
C LYS A 90 -12.75 7.88 -6.52
N ALA A 91 -13.02 8.91 -7.33
CA ALA A 91 -14.25 9.08 -8.09
C ALA A 91 -14.33 8.39 -9.47
N THR A 92 -13.27 7.76 -9.98
CA THR A 92 -13.37 7.03 -11.26
C THR A 92 -13.75 5.57 -11.03
N ARG A 93 -15.05 5.29 -11.09
CA ARG A 93 -15.59 3.94 -11.30
C ARG A 93 -15.12 3.43 -12.65
N ASP A 94 -14.23 2.44 -12.66
CA ASP A 94 -13.89 1.70 -13.89
C ASP A 94 -14.66 0.37 -13.98
N LEU A 95 -14.91 -0.05 -15.21
CA LEU A 95 -15.98 -0.90 -15.71
C LEU A 95 -15.84 -2.39 -15.30
N SER A 96 -16.94 -2.90 -14.73
CA SER A 96 -17.26 -4.22 -14.14
C SER A 96 -16.41 -4.66 -12.94
N LYS A 97 -16.92 -4.38 -11.72
CA LYS A 97 -16.43 -4.98 -10.46
C LYS A 97 -16.35 -6.51 -10.57
N GLU A 98 -17.20 -7.11 -11.40
CA GLU A 98 -17.25 -8.54 -11.70
C GLU A 98 -15.97 -9.05 -12.36
N ALA A 99 -15.44 -8.38 -13.39
CA ALA A 99 -14.20 -8.80 -14.05
C ALA A 99 -13.00 -8.65 -13.10
N ALA A 100 -12.99 -7.59 -12.28
CA ALA A 100 -11.98 -7.39 -11.25
C ALA A 100 -12.04 -8.51 -10.18
N LYS A 101 -13.25 -8.88 -9.72
CA LYS A 101 -13.45 -10.02 -8.80
C LYS A 101 -12.95 -11.33 -9.38
N ILE A 102 -13.33 -11.66 -10.63
CA ILE A 102 -12.86 -12.87 -11.31
C ILE A 102 -11.33 -12.89 -11.39
N THR A 103 -10.72 -11.76 -11.74
CA THR A 103 -9.26 -11.62 -11.82
C THR A 103 -8.60 -11.84 -10.46
N MET A 104 -9.12 -11.23 -9.40
CA MET A 104 -8.60 -11.40 -8.04
C MET A 104 -8.70 -12.85 -7.58
N VAL A 105 -9.89 -13.45 -7.69
CA VAL A 105 -10.14 -14.84 -7.28
C VAL A 105 -9.23 -15.81 -8.02
N THR A 106 -9.08 -15.66 -9.33
CA THR A 106 -8.17 -16.49 -10.14
C THR A 106 -6.71 -16.34 -9.68
N THR A 107 -6.29 -15.10 -9.39
CA THR A 107 -4.95 -14.81 -8.87
C THR A 107 -4.72 -15.50 -7.52
N CYS A 108 -5.69 -15.44 -6.61
CA CYS A 108 -5.63 -16.11 -5.32
C CYS A 108 -5.57 -17.64 -5.44
N ARG A 109 -6.42 -18.24 -6.30
CA ARG A 109 -6.43 -19.70 -6.52
C ARG A 109 -5.07 -20.21 -7.01
N ASN A 110 -4.42 -19.45 -7.90
CA ASN A 110 -3.10 -19.79 -8.39
C ASN A 110 -2.01 -19.66 -7.32
N TYR A 111 -2.04 -18.58 -6.53
CA TYR A 111 -1.06 -18.33 -5.46
C TYR A 111 -1.17 -19.38 -4.34
N TYR A 112 -2.38 -19.74 -3.93
CA TYR A 112 -2.65 -20.70 -2.86
C TYR A 112 -2.81 -22.14 -3.38
N ARG A 113 -2.28 -22.46 -4.56
CA ARG A 113 -2.34 -23.82 -5.11
C ARG A 113 -1.75 -24.83 -4.13
N GLY A 114 -2.53 -25.85 -3.77
CA GLY A 114 -2.15 -26.88 -2.80
C GLY A 114 -2.44 -26.54 -1.34
N ASN A 115 -2.81 -25.29 -1.02
CA ASN A 115 -3.30 -24.92 0.31
C ASN A 115 -4.83 -25.09 0.37
N LEU A 116 -5.29 -26.29 0.76
CA LEU A 116 -6.72 -26.64 0.77
C LEU A 116 -7.56 -25.70 1.66
N THR A 117 -7.01 -25.22 2.76
CA THR A 117 -7.71 -24.30 3.67
C THR A 117 -7.98 -22.97 3.00
N GLU A 118 -6.97 -22.36 2.37
CA GLU A 118 -7.17 -21.07 1.70
C GLU A 118 -7.98 -21.21 0.41
N LEU A 119 -7.88 -22.33 -0.31
CA LEU A 119 -8.75 -22.60 -1.45
C LEU A 119 -10.23 -22.65 -1.06
N ALA A 120 -10.57 -23.29 0.07
CA ALA A 120 -11.93 -23.29 0.59
C ALA A 120 -12.41 -21.88 0.99
N ASN A 121 -11.55 -21.07 1.62
CA ASN A 121 -11.86 -19.66 1.92
C ASN A 121 -12.10 -18.86 0.64
N ILE A 122 -11.32 -19.10 -0.42
CA ILE A 122 -11.47 -18.43 -1.72
C ILE A 122 -12.80 -18.81 -2.38
N ASP A 123 -13.19 -20.08 -2.34
CA ASP A 123 -14.47 -20.53 -2.91
C ASP A 123 -15.68 -20.00 -2.11
N GLU A 124 -15.55 -19.90 -0.79
CA GLU A 124 -16.54 -19.23 0.06
C GLU A 124 -16.66 -17.75 -0.31
N PHE A 125 -15.54 -17.02 -0.42
CA PHE A 125 -15.51 -15.62 -0.83
C PHE A 125 -16.15 -15.41 -2.20
N ASP A 126 -15.79 -16.23 -3.19
CA ASP A 126 -16.31 -16.12 -4.56
C ASP A 126 -17.84 -16.22 -4.59
N ARG A 127 -18.40 -17.11 -3.76
CA ARG A 127 -19.85 -17.35 -3.67
C ARG A 127 -20.61 -16.31 -2.83
N THR A 128 -20.02 -15.80 -1.75
CA THR A 128 -20.78 -15.05 -0.72
C THR A 128 -20.36 -13.59 -0.55
N TYR A 129 -19.25 -13.16 -1.15
CA TYR A 129 -18.79 -11.79 -1.05
C TYR A 129 -19.78 -10.79 -1.66
N THR A 130 -20.04 -9.71 -0.92
CA THR A 130 -20.77 -8.51 -1.34
C THR A 130 -20.03 -7.27 -0.87
N SER A 131 -20.26 -6.12 -1.50
CA SER A 131 -19.64 -4.84 -1.08
C SER A 131 -20.11 -4.34 0.28
N THR A 132 -20.93 -5.09 1.03
CA THR A 132 -21.39 -4.81 2.39
C THR A 132 -20.73 -5.68 3.46
N ASN A 133 -19.94 -6.68 3.05
CA ASN A 133 -19.24 -7.59 3.98
C ASN A 133 -17.72 -7.56 3.82
N ALA A 134 -17.18 -6.48 3.26
CA ALA A 134 -15.73 -6.32 3.07
C ALA A 134 -14.97 -6.30 4.40
N ILE A 135 -15.41 -5.53 5.41
CA ILE A 135 -14.78 -5.53 6.74
C ILE A 135 -14.77 -6.95 7.35
N PRO A 136 -15.90 -7.69 7.45
CA PRO A 136 -15.89 -9.08 7.92
C PRO A 136 -14.87 -9.98 7.22
N TRP A 137 -14.75 -9.88 5.89
CA TRP A 137 -13.78 -10.65 5.12
C TRP A 137 -12.34 -10.26 5.39
N TYR A 138 -12.09 -8.98 5.68
CA TYR A 138 -10.75 -8.49 6.01
C TYR A 138 -10.31 -8.95 7.41
N ILE A 139 -11.20 -8.85 8.39
CA ILE A 139 -10.88 -9.23 9.78
C ILE A 139 -10.73 -10.76 9.95
N LYS A 140 -11.41 -11.55 9.10
CA LYS A 140 -11.26 -13.00 9.08
C LYS A 140 -9.82 -13.38 8.66
N ASP A 141 -9.17 -14.21 9.47
CA ASP A 141 -7.86 -14.80 9.17
C ASP A 141 -7.92 -15.72 7.92
N THR A 142 -7.75 -15.12 6.74
CA THR A 142 -7.90 -15.75 5.42
C THR A 142 -6.89 -15.17 4.42
N PHE A 143 -6.96 -15.63 3.18
CA PHE A 143 -6.16 -15.08 2.09
C PHE A 143 -6.31 -13.56 1.90
N ILE A 144 -7.46 -12.95 2.25
CA ILE A 144 -7.73 -11.54 1.97
C ILE A 144 -6.75 -10.63 2.71
N ASN A 145 -6.72 -10.65 4.05
CA ASN A 145 -5.83 -9.78 4.81
C ASN A 145 -4.36 -10.13 4.61
N LYS A 146 -4.03 -11.42 4.50
CA LYS A 146 -2.67 -11.90 4.27
C LYS A 146 -2.11 -11.38 2.95
N PHE A 147 -2.89 -11.48 1.87
CA PHE A 147 -2.39 -11.14 0.54
C PHE A 147 -2.38 -9.63 0.32
N ILE A 148 -3.42 -8.91 0.76
CA ILE A 148 -3.46 -7.44 0.66
C ILE A 148 -2.33 -6.81 1.46
N ASN A 149 -2.16 -7.18 2.74
CA ASN A 149 -1.08 -6.58 3.55
C ASN A 149 0.30 -6.98 3.07
N LYS A 150 0.46 -8.19 2.49
CA LYS A 150 1.72 -8.54 1.82
C LYS A 150 1.97 -7.62 0.63
N ALA A 151 0.98 -7.44 -0.23
CA ALA A 151 1.11 -6.60 -1.43
C ALA A 151 1.37 -5.13 -1.08
N LEU A 152 0.73 -4.60 -0.04
CA LEU A 152 0.98 -3.23 0.43
C LEU A 152 2.42 -3.09 0.97
N ARG A 153 2.89 -4.01 1.83
CA ARG A 153 4.25 -3.98 2.39
C ARG A 153 5.36 -4.17 1.36
N THR A 154 5.09 -4.90 0.28
CA THR A 154 6.03 -5.11 -0.82
C THR A 154 5.78 -4.19 -2.01
N GLU A 155 4.85 -3.24 -1.88
CA GLU A 155 4.46 -2.30 -2.93
C GLU A 155 4.17 -2.99 -4.27
N ASP A 156 3.55 -4.17 -4.22
CA ASP A 156 3.20 -4.95 -5.42
C ASP A 156 1.96 -4.36 -6.10
N VAL A 157 2.21 -3.31 -6.90
CA VAL A 157 1.20 -2.58 -7.67
C VAL A 157 0.34 -3.51 -8.52
N SER A 158 0.93 -4.58 -9.07
CA SER A 158 0.21 -5.55 -9.89
C SER A 158 -0.82 -6.33 -9.07
N VAL A 159 -0.48 -6.76 -7.85
CA VAL A 159 -1.42 -7.41 -6.94
C VAL A 159 -2.45 -6.40 -6.43
N LEU A 160 -2.03 -5.20 -6.01
CA LEU A 160 -2.95 -4.15 -5.55
C LEU A 160 -4.00 -3.83 -6.62
N TYR A 161 -3.59 -3.69 -7.88
CA TYR A 161 -4.52 -3.49 -9.00
C TYR A 161 -5.51 -4.65 -9.15
N ARG A 162 -5.08 -5.90 -8.99
CA ARG A 162 -6.00 -7.06 -9.05
C ARG A 162 -6.99 -7.06 -7.89
N PHE A 163 -6.59 -6.57 -6.73
CA PHE A 163 -7.43 -6.42 -5.54
C PHE A 163 -8.23 -5.11 -5.49
N ARG A 164 -8.08 -4.22 -6.49
CA ARG A 164 -8.64 -2.86 -6.48
C ARG A 164 -10.11 -2.77 -6.09
N PHE A 165 -10.95 -3.67 -6.61
CA PHE A 165 -12.39 -3.63 -6.32
C PHE A 165 -12.66 -3.88 -4.82
N TYR A 166 -11.94 -4.83 -4.22
CA TYR A 166 -12.10 -5.17 -2.81
C TYR A 166 -11.52 -4.08 -1.92
N ILE A 167 -10.35 -3.53 -2.28
CA ILE A 167 -9.73 -2.41 -1.56
C ILE A 167 -10.68 -1.20 -1.56
N MET A 168 -11.32 -0.90 -2.70
CA MET A 168 -12.32 0.17 -2.79
C MET A 168 -13.54 -0.11 -1.89
N ASP A 169 -14.12 -1.31 -1.96
CA ASP A 169 -15.27 -1.68 -1.11
C ASP A 169 -14.92 -1.64 0.39
N LEU A 170 -13.70 -2.05 0.76
CA LEU A 170 -13.20 -2.00 2.13
C LEU A 170 -13.02 -0.55 2.61
N SER A 171 -12.36 0.29 1.82
CA SER A 171 -12.23 1.73 2.11
C SER A 171 -13.60 2.40 2.29
N GLU A 172 -14.57 2.14 1.40
CA GLU A 172 -15.93 2.71 1.48
C GLU A 172 -16.62 2.28 2.78
N GLN A 173 -16.52 1.00 3.18
CA GLN A 173 -17.10 0.54 4.44
C GLN A 173 -16.40 1.12 5.67
N LEU A 174 -15.08 1.26 5.65
CA LEU A 174 -14.34 1.88 6.75
C LEU A 174 -14.72 3.36 6.91
N GLU A 175 -14.92 4.06 5.81
CA GLU A 175 -15.37 5.44 5.81
C GLU A 175 -16.78 5.59 6.41
N MET A 176 -17.73 4.71 6.03
CA MET A 176 -19.06 4.67 6.65
C MET A 176 -18.97 4.45 8.16
N LYS A 177 -18.16 3.49 8.61
CA LYS A 177 -17.95 3.21 10.05
C LYS A 177 -17.27 4.35 10.78
N PHE A 178 -16.36 5.05 10.12
CA PHE A 178 -15.71 6.23 10.67
C PHE A 178 -16.69 7.39 10.89
N PHE A 179 -17.64 7.62 9.97
CA PHE A 179 -18.70 8.59 10.18
C PHE A 179 -19.59 8.22 11.39
N GLU A 180 -19.98 6.96 11.51
CA GLU A 180 -20.72 6.48 12.70
C GLU A 180 -19.94 6.69 14.00
N LEU A 181 -18.62 6.50 13.97
CA LEU A 181 -17.72 6.72 15.10
C LEU A 181 -17.66 8.21 15.48
N LYS A 182 -17.44 9.10 14.50
CA LYS A 182 -17.37 10.56 14.71
C LYS A 182 -18.66 11.15 15.29
N GLU A 183 -19.82 10.59 14.93
CA GLU A 183 -21.10 11.02 15.52
C GLU A 183 -21.22 10.66 17.00
N LYS A 184 -20.69 9.49 17.39
CA LYS A 184 -20.78 8.94 18.76
C LYS A 184 -19.66 9.42 19.68
N GLN A 185 -18.49 9.72 19.12
CA GLN A 185 -17.27 10.03 19.85
C GLN A 185 -16.57 11.23 19.22
N LYS A 186 -16.32 12.26 20.05
CA LYS A 186 -15.65 13.50 19.63
C LYS A 186 -14.37 13.76 20.40
N ASP A 187 -13.75 12.72 20.93
CA ASP A 187 -12.55 12.85 21.75
C ASP A 187 -11.35 12.20 21.07
N ILE A 188 -10.18 12.42 21.68
CA ILE A 188 -8.94 11.78 21.29
C ILE A 188 -9.07 10.27 21.47
N LEU A 189 -8.87 9.53 20.38
CA LEU A 189 -8.80 8.08 20.37
C LEU A 189 -7.35 7.64 20.61
N GLN A 190 -7.14 6.88 21.67
CA GLN A 190 -5.84 6.27 21.98
C GLN A 190 -5.87 4.81 21.53
N LEU A 191 -4.94 4.45 20.65
CA LEU A 191 -4.83 3.12 20.06
C LEU A 191 -3.44 2.53 20.31
N TYR A 192 -3.38 1.21 20.36
CA TYR A 192 -2.18 0.45 20.68
C TYR A 192 -2.01 -0.71 19.71
N ARG A 193 -0.77 -0.95 19.30
CA ARG A 193 -0.41 -2.08 18.43
C ARG A 193 0.94 -2.64 18.83
N HIS A 194 1.04 -3.96 18.87
CA HIS A 194 2.35 -4.60 18.99
C HIS A 194 3.01 -4.71 17.60
N SER A 195 4.34 -4.64 17.57
CA SER A 195 5.11 -4.94 16.37
C SER A 195 6.47 -5.56 16.74
N GLN A 196 7.13 -6.12 15.72
CA GLN A 196 8.53 -6.52 15.80
C GLN A 196 9.30 -5.77 14.72
N LEU A 197 10.27 -4.97 15.14
CA LEU A 197 11.11 -4.18 14.23
C LEU A 197 12.54 -4.67 14.35
N ASN A 198 13.28 -4.69 13.25
CA ASN A 198 14.72 -4.89 13.33
C ASN A 198 15.38 -3.63 13.94
N ARG A 199 16.63 -3.79 14.37
CA ARG A 199 17.37 -2.70 15.03
C ARG A 199 17.49 -1.43 14.17
N ASN A 200 17.68 -1.58 12.86
CA ASN A 200 17.79 -0.43 11.96
C ASN A 200 16.46 0.33 11.86
N GLU A 201 15.33 -0.38 11.89
CA GLU A 201 13.99 0.22 11.89
C GLU A 201 13.75 1.01 13.18
N VAL A 202 14.11 0.47 14.35
CA VAL A 202 14.04 1.21 15.62
C VAL A 202 14.93 2.46 15.58
N GLU A 203 16.18 2.33 15.15
CA GLU A 203 17.10 3.46 15.02
C GLU A 203 16.61 4.49 13.98
N ASN A 204 15.88 4.07 12.95
CA ASN A 204 15.21 4.97 12.01
C ASN A 204 14.11 5.77 12.72
N PHE A 205 13.27 5.15 13.55
CA PHE A 205 12.27 5.87 14.35
C PHE A 205 12.92 6.91 15.28
N GLN A 206 14.01 6.54 15.97
CA GLN A 206 14.73 7.47 16.84
C GLN A 206 15.31 8.68 16.10
N ARG A 207 15.90 8.46 14.91
CA ARG A 207 16.48 9.54 14.09
C ARG A 207 15.43 10.45 13.45
N ASN A 208 14.19 9.97 13.33
CA ASN A 208 13.09 10.68 12.66
C ASN A 208 12.01 11.18 13.62
N ILE A 209 12.32 11.32 14.91
CA ILE A 209 11.42 12.01 15.85
C ILE A 209 11.14 13.43 15.32
N GLY A 210 9.86 13.79 15.28
CA GLY A 210 9.35 15.04 14.68
C GLY A 210 9.06 14.95 13.18
N ASN A 211 9.45 13.86 12.49
CA ASN A 211 9.11 13.65 11.09
C ASN A 211 7.82 12.81 10.93
N LEU A 212 7.29 12.80 9.71
CA LEU A 212 6.11 12.06 9.34
C LEU A 212 6.44 10.62 8.91
N ILE A 213 5.51 9.72 9.20
CA ILE A 213 5.44 8.35 8.69
C ILE A 213 4.06 8.09 8.11
N SER A 214 3.99 7.20 7.12
CA SER A 214 2.72 6.71 6.56
C SER A 214 2.60 5.22 6.78
N THR A 215 1.37 4.74 6.93
CA THR A 215 1.09 3.30 6.96
C THR A 215 1.19 2.71 5.57
N ASN A 216 1.87 1.57 5.46
CA ASN A 216 1.98 0.74 4.25
C ASN A 216 1.18 -0.57 4.40
N GLU A 217 0.18 -0.57 5.28
CA GLU A 217 -0.80 -1.64 5.47
C GLU A 217 -2.03 -1.05 6.19
N TYR A 218 -3.15 -1.78 6.20
CA TYR A 218 -4.21 -1.43 7.15
C TYR A 218 -3.71 -1.80 8.56
N LEU A 219 -3.82 -0.87 9.50
CA LEU A 219 -3.39 -1.13 10.88
C LEU A 219 -4.55 -1.66 11.70
N SER A 220 -4.45 -2.93 12.09
CA SER A 220 -5.24 -3.47 13.19
C SER A 220 -4.63 -2.99 14.52
N THR A 221 -5.45 -2.35 15.33
CA THR A 221 -5.05 -1.73 16.60
C THR A 221 -6.10 -2.04 17.67
N SER A 222 -5.75 -1.87 18.93
CA SER A 222 -6.68 -2.00 20.06
C SER A 222 -6.73 -0.70 20.84
N SER A 223 -7.90 -0.30 21.35
CA SER A 223 -7.93 0.78 22.36
C SER A 223 -7.49 0.34 23.75
N GLN A 224 -7.22 -0.96 23.95
CA GLN A 224 -6.71 -1.51 25.19
C GLN A 224 -5.21 -1.76 25.10
N ARG A 225 -4.43 -0.98 25.85
CA ARG A 225 -2.98 -1.15 25.97
C ARG A 225 -2.59 -2.57 26.37
N SER A 226 -3.31 -3.15 27.32
CA SER A 226 -3.07 -4.51 27.83
C SER A 226 -3.12 -5.56 26.74
N VAL A 227 -4.04 -5.43 25.77
CA VAL A 227 -4.15 -6.37 24.64
C VAL A 227 -2.88 -6.32 23.79
N ALA A 228 -2.47 -5.12 23.36
CA ALA A 228 -1.27 -4.95 22.55
C ALA A 228 0.01 -5.37 23.32
N TYR A 229 0.12 -4.99 24.59
CA TYR A 229 1.23 -5.40 25.46
C TYR A 229 1.33 -6.93 25.60
N ASP A 230 0.21 -7.59 25.89
CA ASP A 230 0.15 -9.05 26.01
C ASP A 230 0.63 -9.74 24.74
N PHE A 231 0.22 -9.25 23.56
CA PHE A 231 0.72 -9.75 22.29
C PHE A 231 2.22 -9.51 22.11
N ALA A 232 2.74 -8.34 22.49
CA ALA A 232 4.16 -8.02 22.39
C ALA A 232 5.02 -8.98 23.23
N ILE A 233 4.61 -9.25 24.47
CA ILE A 233 5.35 -10.12 25.39
C ILE A 233 5.22 -11.61 25.03
N LYS A 234 4.05 -12.04 24.57
CA LYS A 234 3.80 -13.43 24.12
C LYS A 234 4.44 -13.74 22.77
N SER A 235 4.73 -12.73 21.95
CA SER A 235 5.37 -12.92 20.65
C SER A 235 6.80 -13.48 20.82
N PRO A 236 7.19 -14.54 20.11
CA PRO A 236 8.52 -15.12 20.24
C PRO A 236 9.59 -14.09 19.86
N LYS A 237 10.62 -13.94 20.69
CA LYS A 237 11.77 -13.09 20.35
C LYS A 237 12.44 -13.68 19.11
N ARG A 238 12.48 -12.90 18.03
CA ARG A 238 13.24 -13.23 16.82
C ARG A 238 14.63 -12.62 16.93
N ASP A 239 15.64 -13.38 16.56
CA ASP A 239 17.02 -12.89 16.58
C ASP A 239 17.15 -11.68 15.63
N GLY A 240 17.78 -10.61 16.13
CA GLY A 240 17.88 -9.33 15.41
C GLY A 240 16.62 -8.47 15.37
N PHE A 241 15.53 -8.85 16.06
CA PHE A 241 14.29 -8.08 16.16
C PHE A 241 13.98 -7.66 17.60
N GLU A 242 13.52 -6.43 17.72
CA GLU A 242 13.08 -5.77 18.94
C GLU A 242 11.56 -5.83 19.06
N ARG A 243 11.05 -6.01 20.29
CA ARG A 243 9.62 -5.89 20.58
C ARG A 243 9.27 -4.43 20.70
N VAL A 244 8.19 -4.01 20.03
CA VAL A 244 7.75 -2.63 20.00
C VAL A 244 6.27 -2.54 20.36
N LEU A 245 5.92 -1.62 21.25
CA LEU A 245 4.57 -1.18 21.50
C LEU A 245 4.39 0.21 20.88
N PHE A 246 3.54 0.28 19.86
CA PHE A 246 3.11 1.54 19.29
C PHE A 246 1.91 2.09 20.03
N GLU A 247 1.93 3.39 20.28
CA GLU A 247 0.85 4.18 20.88
C GLU A 247 0.47 5.27 19.88
N TYR A 248 -0.72 5.15 19.29
CA TYR A 248 -1.25 6.10 18.32
C TYR A 248 -2.27 6.99 19.00
N GLN A 249 -2.06 8.31 18.92
CA GLN A 249 -3.01 9.30 19.35
C GLN A 249 -3.75 9.89 18.15
N VAL A 250 -5.09 9.82 18.14
CA VAL A 250 -5.90 10.32 17.03
C VAL A 250 -6.94 11.30 17.55
N ASP A 251 -6.72 12.59 17.36
CA ASP A 251 -7.74 13.60 17.63
C ASP A 251 -8.75 13.64 16.47
N LEU A 252 -9.92 13.05 16.70
CA LEU A 252 -11.00 12.96 15.71
C LEU A 252 -11.59 14.32 15.32
N ASN A 253 -11.40 15.38 16.12
CA ASN A 253 -11.86 16.72 15.77
C ASN A 253 -10.89 17.45 14.85
N ILE A 254 -9.60 17.15 14.97
CA ILE A 254 -8.54 17.83 14.21
C ILE A 254 -8.33 17.11 12.88
N VAL A 255 -8.15 15.79 12.93
CA VAL A 255 -7.74 14.99 11.77
C VAL A 255 -8.96 14.62 10.92
N GLN A 256 -8.91 14.99 9.64
CA GLN A 256 -9.96 14.71 8.65
C GLN A 256 -9.54 13.64 7.66
N THR A 257 -8.24 13.43 7.45
CA THR A 257 -7.74 12.54 6.39
C THR A 257 -7.58 11.10 6.84
N ILE A 258 -7.49 10.81 8.15
CA ILE A 258 -7.37 9.45 8.65
C ILE A 258 -8.75 8.84 8.88
N ILE A 259 -8.96 7.65 8.31
CA ILE A 259 -10.19 6.86 8.45
C ILE A 259 -9.89 5.72 9.41
N ILE A 260 -10.70 5.63 10.47
CA ILE A 260 -10.57 4.61 11.51
C ILE A 260 -11.96 4.05 11.81
N ALA A 261 -12.09 2.73 11.77
CA ALA A 261 -13.34 2.05 12.08
C ALA A 261 -13.20 1.22 13.34
N ASP A 262 -14.19 1.30 14.22
CA ASP A 262 -14.41 0.29 15.25
C ASP A 262 -14.97 -0.97 14.58
N VAL A 263 -14.22 -2.07 14.66
CA VAL A 263 -14.54 -3.33 13.96
C VAL A 263 -14.83 -4.48 14.93
N ARG A 264 -15.06 -4.16 16.21
CA ARG A 264 -15.34 -5.13 17.28
C ARG A 264 -16.44 -6.13 16.92
N GLU A 265 -17.50 -5.65 16.30
CA GLU A 265 -18.67 -6.47 15.95
C GLU A 265 -18.34 -7.59 14.96
N TYR A 266 -17.23 -7.48 14.23
CA TYR A 266 -16.77 -8.45 13.25
C TYR A 266 -15.60 -9.31 13.76
N SER A 267 -14.98 -8.94 14.88
CA SER A 267 -13.83 -9.65 15.42
C SER A 267 -14.23 -10.96 16.10
N LYS A 268 -13.36 -11.96 16.01
CA LYS A 268 -13.51 -13.20 16.79
C LYS A 268 -13.36 -12.95 18.30
N PHE A 269 -12.74 -11.83 18.66
CA PHE A 269 -12.43 -11.44 20.03
C PHE A 269 -12.91 -9.98 20.27
N PRO A 270 -14.23 -9.72 20.33
CA PRO A 270 -14.77 -8.37 20.49
C PRO A 270 -14.26 -7.63 21.73
N GLU A 271 -13.88 -8.37 22.78
CA GLU A 271 -13.29 -7.85 24.01
C GLU A 271 -11.92 -7.19 23.79
N GLN A 272 -11.25 -7.46 22.68
CA GLN A 272 -9.98 -6.82 22.32
C GLN A 272 -10.17 -5.38 21.82
N VAL A 273 -11.40 -4.94 21.58
CA VAL A 273 -11.73 -3.57 21.15
C VAL A 273 -10.88 -3.13 19.96
N GLU A 274 -10.98 -3.93 18.90
CA GLU A 274 -10.20 -3.75 17.68
C GLU A 274 -10.72 -2.57 16.84
N PHE A 275 -9.77 -1.72 16.43
CA PHE A 275 -9.97 -0.66 15.46
C PHE A 275 -9.10 -0.92 14.23
N LEU A 276 -9.67 -0.72 13.04
CA LEU A 276 -8.95 -0.81 11.78
C LEU A 276 -8.71 0.58 11.21
N VAL A 277 -7.44 0.92 11.00
CA VAL A 277 -7.01 2.15 10.32
C VAL A 277 -6.84 1.87 8.84
N ASP A 278 -7.39 2.73 7.99
CA ASP A 278 -7.26 2.65 6.53
C ASP A 278 -5.80 2.84 6.07
N ILE A 279 -5.51 2.43 4.84
CA ILE A 279 -4.18 2.60 4.23
C ILE A 279 -3.85 4.08 4.03
N GLY A 280 -2.55 4.40 4.02
CA GLY A 280 -2.06 5.76 3.79
C GLY A 280 -2.37 6.73 4.94
N ALA A 281 -2.58 6.22 6.15
CA ALA A 281 -2.73 7.05 7.34
C ALA A 281 -1.37 7.65 7.72
N VAL A 282 -1.34 8.96 7.98
CA VAL A 282 -0.11 9.70 8.27
C VAL A 282 -0.02 10.04 9.75
N PHE A 283 1.14 9.77 10.34
CA PHE A 283 1.42 10.06 11.74
C PHE A 283 2.75 10.80 11.87
N GLN A 284 2.86 11.70 12.84
CA GLN A 284 4.14 12.30 13.23
C GLN A 284 4.72 11.50 14.40
N ILE A 285 6.04 11.25 14.37
CA ILE A 285 6.73 10.52 15.43
C ILE A 285 6.99 11.47 16.61
N ASP A 286 6.44 11.17 17.78
CA ASP A 286 6.65 11.95 19.00
C ASP A 286 7.84 11.45 19.81
N SER A 287 7.96 10.14 19.94
CA SER A 287 9.05 9.53 20.69
C SER A 287 9.31 8.08 20.28
N CYS A 288 10.55 7.64 20.49
CA CYS A 288 10.95 6.24 20.38
C CYS A 288 11.96 5.93 21.49
N GLN A 289 11.53 5.22 22.52
CA GLN A 289 12.31 5.02 23.75
C GLN A 289 12.19 3.58 24.23
N TYR A 290 13.30 3.02 24.72
CA TYR A 290 13.30 1.69 25.33
C TYR A 290 12.84 1.76 26.78
N ASN A 291 11.86 0.94 27.15
CA ASN A 291 11.39 0.79 28.51
C ASN A 291 12.02 -0.43 29.16
N VAL A 292 12.85 -0.19 30.18
CA VAL A 292 13.61 -1.23 30.89
C VAL A 292 12.71 -2.13 31.73
N GLU A 293 11.62 -1.59 32.29
CA GLU A 293 10.70 -2.36 33.14
C GLU A 293 9.84 -3.33 32.31
N GLU A 294 9.44 -2.89 31.11
CA GLU A 294 8.60 -3.67 30.21
C GLU A 294 9.41 -4.50 29.17
N ASP A 295 10.72 -4.30 29.08
CA ASP A 295 11.63 -4.96 28.11
C ASP A 295 11.12 -4.83 26.66
N LEU A 296 10.70 -3.62 26.29
CA LEU A 296 10.22 -3.30 24.94
C LEU A 296 10.39 -1.82 24.59
N TRP A 297 10.40 -1.52 23.29
CA TRP A 297 10.44 -0.16 22.79
C TRP A 297 9.03 0.44 22.74
N HIS A 298 8.88 1.65 23.25
CA HIS A 298 7.68 2.47 23.10
C HIS A 298 7.89 3.43 21.95
N VAL A 299 6.96 3.41 21.00
CA VAL A 299 6.90 4.39 19.93
C VAL A 299 5.57 5.13 20.04
N GLN A 300 5.63 6.43 20.33
CA GLN A 300 4.46 7.28 20.39
C GLN A 300 4.38 8.09 19.10
N VAL A 301 3.19 8.11 18.51
CA VAL A 301 2.89 8.86 17.31
C VAL A 301 1.51 9.49 17.42
N HIS A 302 1.32 10.64 16.79
CA HIS A 302 0.01 11.25 16.67
C HIS A 302 -0.39 11.44 15.21
N ALA A 303 -1.68 11.27 14.95
CA ALA A 303 -2.29 11.46 13.66
C ALA A 303 -2.21 12.92 13.21
N THR A 304 -1.97 13.14 11.91
CA THR A 304 -1.91 14.49 11.33
C THR A 304 -2.42 14.50 9.90
N ASP A 305 -3.00 15.62 9.49
CA ASP A 305 -3.37 15.89 8.09
C ASP A 305 -2.24 16.57 7.31
N GLN A 306 -1.13 16.91 7.98
CA GLN A 306 0.04 17.51 7.32
C GLN A 306 0.55 16.56 6.24
N ASP A 307 0.73 17.11 5.03
CA ASP A 307 1.28 16.36 3.91
C ASP A 307 0.57 15.03 3.62
N ALA A 308 -0.73 14.93 3.93
CA ALA A 308 -1.56 13.77 3.55
C ALA A 308 -1.54 13.52 2.03
N ASP A 309 -1.39 14.59 1.23
CA ASP A 309 -1.23 14.50 -0.23
C ASP A 309 0.20 14.03 -0.64
N LEU A 310 1.18 14.03 0.27
CA LEU A 310 2.59 13.61 0.06
C LEU A 310 2.82 12.14 0.38
N ALA A 311 2.04 11.54 1.30
CA ALA A 311 2.05 10.09 1.54
C ALA A 311 1.71 9.29 0.27
N ALA A 312 0.85 9.84 -0.60
CA ALA A 312 0.61 9.31 -1.95
C ALA A 312 1.83 9.42 -2.88
N LYS A 313 2.77 10.34 -2.62
CA LYS A 313 3.96 10.58 -3.46
C LYS A 313 5.15 9.68 -3.11
N TYR A 314 5.18 9.05 -1.94
CA TYR A 314 6.30 8.18 -1.54
C TYR A 314 6.37 6.86 -2.31
N MET A 315 5.32 6.49 -3.07
CA MET A 315 5.32 5.35 -3.99
C MET A 315 5.74 5.73 -5.44
N GLU A 316 6.24 6.94 -5.68
CA GLU A 316 6.75 7.35 -7.00
C GLU A 316 8.24 7.05 -7.23
N TYR A 317 8.89 6.26 -6.37
CA TYR A 317 10.32 5.92 -6.51
C TYR A 317 10.58 4.43 -6.67
#